data_AF-A0A3N5Q747-F1
#
_entry.id   AF-A0A3N5Q747-F1
#
_cell.length_a   1.000
_cell.length_b   1.000
_cell.length_c   1.000
_cell.angle_alpha   90.00
_cell.angle_beta   90.00
_cell.angle_gamma   90.00
#
_symmetry.space_group_name_H-M   'P 1'
#
loop_
_entity.id
_entity.type
_entity.pdbx_description
1 polymer ?
#
loop_
_entity_poly.entity_id
_entity_poly.type
_entity_poly.pdbx_seq_one_letter_code
_entity_poly.pdbx_strand_id
1 'polypeptide(L)'
;MSVFSKLVVASLPIIPKAIVKKVAQRYIAGPFLDDAVSTTKHLMSIKASATIDVLGEFVESRGRAVEETSMSRSVVDAIHANTLDAYLSVKLTSMGLDIDHDFAYENLTTVIRRAKELGVFVRMDMENTPYTDITLDFYRRLRADGIDNVGVVLQAYLRRTESD
;
A
#
# COMPACT_ATOMS: atom_id res chain seq x y z
N MET A 1 -13.53 1.68 24.71
CA MET A 1 -14.14 0.46 24.12
C MET A 1 -15.17 -0.09 25.10
N SER A 2 -16.43 -0.26 24.70
CA SER A 2 -17.48 -0.79 25.59
C SER A 2 -17.30 -2.30 25.82
N VAL A 3 -17.94 -2.85 26.86
CA VAL A 3 -17.94 -4.30 27.15
C VAL A 3 -18.43 -5.11 25.95
N PHE A 4 -19.42 -4.58 25.24
CA PHE A 4 -19.94 -5.17 24.01
C PHE A 4 -18.86 -5.25 22.91
N SER A 5 -18.11 -4.18 22.68
CA SER A 5 -17.02 -4.18 21.69
C SER A 5 -15.95 -5.22 21.99
N LYS A 6 -15.61 -5.42 23.27
CA LYS A 6 -14.63 -6.45 23.69
C LYS A 6 -15.13 -7.86 23.42
N LEU A 7 -16.41 -8.13 23.70
CA LEU A 7 -17.04 -9.43 23.42
C LEU A 7 -17.07 -9.74 21.92
N VAL A 8 -17.41 -8.75 21.09
CA VAL A 8 -17.38 -8.89 19.63
C VAL A 8 -15.97 -9.24 19.14
N VAL A 9 -14.94 -8.48 19.57
CA VAL A 9 -13.55 -8.74 19.19
C VAL A 9 -13.08 -10.13 19.64
N ALA A 10 -13.40 -10.54 20.87
CA ALA A 10 -13.04 -11.86 21.39
C ALA A 10 -13.68 -13.02 20.61
N SER A 11 -14.83 -12.78 19.97
CA SER A 11 -15.53 -13.79 19.18
C SER A 11 -15.01 -13.93 17.74
N LEU A 12 -14.28 -12.93 17.22
CA LEU A 12 -13.80 -12.91 15.82
C LEU A 12 -13.02 -14.18 15.39
N PRO A 13 -12.11 -14.75 16.21
CA PRO A 13 -11.38 -15.97 15.82
C PRO A 13 -12.26 -17.20 15.63
N ILE A 14 -13.48 -17.20 16.21
CA ILE A 14 -14.43 -18.32 16.18
C ILE A 14 -15.36 -18.21 14.95
N ILE A 15 -15.45 -17.03 14.33
CA ILE A 15 -16.31 -16.82 13.17
C ILE A 15 -15.77 -17.64 11.99
N PRO A 16 -16.61 -18.45 11.32
CA PRO A 16 -16.20 -19.19 10.14
C PRO A 16 -15.59 -18.29 9.06
N LYS A 17 -14.43 -18.68 8.52
CA LYS A 17 -13.72 -17.92 7.46
C LYS A 17 -14.61 -17.57 6.27
N ALA A 18 -15.60 -18.40 5.95
CA ALA A 18 -16.56 -18.13 4.88
C ALA A 18 -17.44 -16.89 5.16
N ILE A 19 -17.85 -16.69 6.41
CA ILE A 19 -18.63 -15.51 6.81
C ILE A 19 -17.75 -14.27 6.77
N VAL A 20 -16.53 -14.34 7.32
CA VAL A 20 -15.55 -13.25 7.26
C VAL A 20 -15.28 -12.86 5.81
N LYS A 21 -15.02 -13.84 4.93
CA LYS A 21 -14.82 -13.62 3.50
C LYS A 21 -16.01 -12.93 2.85
N LYS A 22 -17.25 -13.38 3.13
CA LYS A 22 -18.47 -12.78 2.56
C LYS A 22 -18.64 -11.30 2.94
N VAL A 23 -18.25 -10.94 4.17
CA VAL A 23 -18.29 -9.54 4.63
C VAL A 23 -17.14 -8.73 4.01
N ALA A 24 -15.93 -9.29 3.98
CA ALA A 24 -14.73 -8.62 3.49
C ALA A 24 -14.70 -8.41 1.97
N GLN A 25 -15.36 -9.28 1.19
CA GLN A 25 -15.40 -9.22 -0.29
C GLN A 25 -15.92 -7.90 -0.86
N ARG A 26 -16.68 -7.13 -0.08
CA ARG A 26 -17.11 -5.79 -0.48
C ARG A 26 -15.98 -4.76 -0.45
N TYR A 27 -14.94 -4.99 0.34
CA TYR A 27 -13.88 -4.04 0.65
C TYR A 27 -12.49 -4.51 0.19
N ILE A 28 -12.30 -5.81 -0.02
CA ILE A 28 -11.03 -6.43 -0.43
C ILE A 28 -11.28 -7.22 -1.71
N ALA A 29 -10.49 -6.95 -2.75
CA ALA A 29 -10.58 -7.61 -4.05
C ALA A 29 -10.45 -9.15 -3.93
N GLY A 30 -9.44 -9.60 -3.17
CA GLY A 30 -9.20 -11.00 -2.86
C GLY A 30 -7.78 -11.21 -2.36
N PRO A 31 -7.42 -12.45 -1.98
CA PRO A 31 -6.09 -12.79 -1.47
C PRO A 31 -5.02 -12.93 -2.57
N PHE A 32 -5.40 -12.98 -3.86
CA PHE A 32 -4.46 -13.19 -4.95
C PHE A 32 -4.37 -11.98 -5.88
N LEU A 33 -3.23 -11.84 -6.56
CA LEU A 33 -3.00 -10.78 -7.54
C LEU A 33 -4.06 -10.79 -8.66
N ASP A 34 -4.46 -11.98 -9.13
CA ASP A 34 -5.49 -12.13 -10.16
C ASP A 34 -6.86 -11.61 -9.72
N ASP A 35 -7.16 -11.61 -8.42
CA ASP A 35 -8.38 -11.02 -7.87
C ASP A 35 -8.34 -9.49 -8.00
N ALA A 36 -7.18 -8.88 -7.72
CA ALA A 36 -6.97 -7.44 -7.90
C ALA A 36 -7.06 -7.03 -9.37
N VAL A 37 -6.48 -7.83 -10.29
CA VAL A 37 -6.57 -7.59 -11.74
C VAL A 37 -8.01 -7.68 -12.22
N SER A 38 -8.72 -8.74 -11.86
CA SER A 38 -10.13 -8.96 -12.20
C SER A 38 -11.03 -7.82 -11.68
N THR A 39 -10.82 -7.42 -10.43
CA THR A 39 -11.55 -6.31 -9.79
C THR A 39 -11.27 -4.98 -10.49
N THR A 40 -10.01 -4.71 -10.84
CA THR A 40 -9.63 -3.47 -11.54
C THR A 40 -10.25 -3.42 -12.94
N LYS A 41 -10.23 -4.53 -13.70
CA LYS A 41 -10.91 -4.61 -15.00
C LYS A 41 -12.42 -4.36 -14.87
N HIS A 42 -13.04 -4.84 -13.80
CA HIS A 42 -14.44 -4.54 -13.53
C HIS A 42 -14.68 -3.05 -13.25
N LEU A 43 -13.85 -2.41 -12.41
CA LEU A 43 -13.92 -0.96 -12.15
C LEU A 43 -13.74 -0.14 -13.43
N MET A 44 -12.79 -0.52 -14.30
CA MET A 44 -12.60 0.12 -15.60
C MET A 44 -13.83 0.00 -16.50
N SER A 45 -14.55 -1.13 -16.46
CA SER A 45 -15.78 -1.34 -17.25
C SER A 45 -16.91 -0.37 -16.89
N ILE A 46 -16.88 0.16 -15.66
CA ILE A 46 -17.80 1.20 -15.18
C ILE A 46 -17.18 2.60 -15.18
N LYS A 47 -16.06 2.79 -15.91
CA LYS A 47 -15.31 4.05 -16.05
C LYS A 47 -14.70 4.58 -14.74
N ALA A 48 -14.33 3.69 -13.82
CA ALA A 48 -13.58 4.03 -12.63
C ALA A 48 -12.11 3.59 -12.75
N SER A 49 -11.19 4.41 -12.24
CA SER A 49 -9.78 4.06 -12.06
C SER A 49 -9.57 3.43 -10.68
N ALA A 50 -8.44 2.74 -10.49
CA ALA A 50 -8.13 2.08 -9.23
C ALA A 50 -6.76 2.47 -8.65
N THR A 51 -6.60 2.23 -7.35
CA THR A 51 -5.28 2.01 -6.76
C THR A 51 -5.25 0.60 -6.21
N ILE A 52 -4.11 -0.07 -6.34
CA ILE A 52 -3.89 -1.40 -5.78
C ILE A 52 -2.94 -1.23 -4.59
N ASP A 53 -3.30 -1.83 -3.45
CA ASP A 53 -2.51 -1.87 -2.22
C ASP A 53 -2.34 -3.33 -1.81
N VAL A 54 -1.11 -3.72 -1.48
CA VAL A 54 -0.82 -5.06 -0.95
C VAL A 54 -1.00 -5.00 0.56
N LEU A 55 -1.98 -5.76 1.07
CA LEU A 55 -2.30 -5.76 2.49
C LEU A 55 -1.25 -6.58 3.27
N GLY A 56 -0.30 -5.86 3.87
CA GLY A 56 0.74 -6.41 4.75
C GLY A 56 1.29 -5.30 5.66
N GLU A 57 0.57 -4.97 6.72
CA GLU A 57 1.02 -3.95 7.69
C GLU A 57 1.90 -4.55 8.79
N PHE A 58 2.77 -3.73 9.38
CA PHE A 58 3.63 -4.06 10.54
C PHE A 58 4.59 -5.22 10.29
N VAL A 59 5.46 -5.04 9.31
CA VAL A 59 6.51 -6.01 9.00
C VAL A 59 7.57 -6.02 10.10
N GLU A 60 7.61 -7.12 10.87
CA GLU A 60 8.56 -7.30 11.99
C GLU A 60 9.90 -7.93 11.57
N SER A 61 10.09 -8.27 10.29
CA SER A 61 11.34 -8.88 9.81
C SER A 61 11.72 -8.45 8.40
N ARG A 62 13.04 -8.38 8.14
CA ARG A 62 13.56 -8.04 6.80
C ARG A 62 13.06 -9.00 5.72
N GLY A 63 12.92 -10.29 6.05
CA GLY A 63 12.41 -11.29 5.10
C GLY A 63 10.99 -11.00 4.63
N ARG A 64 10.10 -10.61 5.56
CA ARG A 64 8.73 -10.17 5.22
C ARG A 64 8.74 -8.87 4.41
N ALA A 65 9.62 -7.92 4.72
CA ALA A 65 9.71 -6.66 3.95
C ALA A 65 10.13 -6.91 2.50
N VAL A 66 11.07 -7.83 2.28
CA VAL A 66 11.48 -8.26 0.94
C VAL A 66 10.31 -8.94 0.20
N GLU A 67 9.50 -9.73 0.90
CA GLU A 67 8.30 -10.35 0.33
C GLU A 67 7.25 -9.32 -0.09
N GLU A 68 6.91 -8.36 0.79
CA GLU A 68 5.99 -7.24 0.48
C GLU A 68 6.50 -6.38 -0.69
N THR A 69 7.82 -6.13 -0.73
CA THR A 69 8.49 -5.42 -1.84
C THR A 69 8.33 -6.20 -3.15
N SER A 70 8.51 -7.52 -3.11
CA SER A 70 8.33 -8.40 -4.28
C SER A 70 6.89 -8.45 -4.76
N MET A 71 5.92 -8.51 -3.84
CA MET A 71 4.49 -8.44 -4.17
C MET A 71 4.11 -7.10 -4.78
N SER A 72 4.63 -5.99 -4.25
CA SER A 72 4.42 -4.65 -4.79
C SER A 72 4.96 -4.52 -6.23
N ARG A 73 6.14 -5.09 -6.52
CA ARG A 73 6.66 -5.17 -7.89
C ARG A 73 5.78 -6.02 -8.80
N SER A 74 5.26 -7.14 -8.30
CA SER A 74 4.36 -8.01 -9.06
C SER A 74 3.04 -7.29 -9.42
N VAL A 75 2.54 -6.43 -8.53
CA VAL A 75 1.39 -5.55 -8.82
C VAL A 75 1.72 -4.56 -9.93
N VAL A 76 2.88 -3.91 -9.87
CA VAL A 76 3.33 -2.98 -10.94
C VAL A 76 3.42 -3.69 -12.28
N ASP A 77 4.04 -4.87 -12.31
CA ASP A 77 4.13 -5.69 -13.53
C ASP A 77 2.73 -6.07 -14.06
N ALA A 78 1.81 -6.43 -13.17
CA ALA A 78 0.44 -6.78 -13.54
C ALA A 78 -0.37 -5.60 -14.07
N ILE A 79 -0.21 -4.39 -13.49
CA ILE A 79 -0.82 -3.14 -13.98
C ILE A 79 -0.40 -2.91 -15.43
N HIS A 80 0.90 -2.97 -15.71
CA HIS A 80 1.42 -2.77 -17.05
C HIS A 80 0.96 -3.87 -18.02
N ALA A 81 1.18 -5.14 -17.66
CA ALA A 81 0.88 -6.29 -18.53
C ALA A 81 -0.60 -6.42 -18.90
N ASN A 82 -1.50 -5.94 -18.04
CA ASN A 82 -2.95 -5.95 -18.29
C ASN A 82 -3.49 -4.59 -18.77
N THR A 83 -2.63 -3.58 -18.93
CA THR A 83 -3.02 -2.21 -19.32
C THR A 83 -4.11 -1.65 -18.41
N LEU A 84 -3.93 -1.81 -17.10
CA LEU A 84 -4.91 -1.38 -16.11
C LEU A 84 -4.83 0.14 -15.91
N ASP A 85 -5.99 0.80 -15.82
CA ASP A 85 -6.10 2.19 -15.35
C ASP A 85 -5.99 2.22 -13.81
N ALA A 86 -4.77 1.96 -13.34
CA ALA A 86 -4.46 1.88 -11.94
C ALA A 86 -3.03 2.29 -11.61
N TYR A 87 -2.81 2.61 -10.34
CA TYR A 87 -1.48 2.84 -9.78
C TYR A 87 -1.27 2.03 -8.50
N LEU A 88 -0.02 1.95 -8.02
CA LEU A 88 0.33 1.24 -6.79
C LEU A 88 0.32 2.23 -5.60
N SER A 89 -0.32 1.86 -4.49
CA SER A 89 -0.10 2.51 -3.19
C SER A 89 0.75 1.61 -2.30
N VAL A 90 1.64 2.20 -1.52
CA VAL A 90 2.53 1.49 -0.58
C VAL A 90 2.63 2.22 0.74
N LYS A 91 2.76 1.45 1.83
CA LYS A 91 3.10 1.94 3.16
C LYS A 91 4.59 1.71 3.40
N LEU A 92 5.27 2.61 4.11
CA LEU A 92 6.71 2.49 4.32
C LEU A 92 7.03 1.46 5.40
N THR A 93 6.15 1.28 6.39
CA THR A 93 6.30 0.22 7.39
C THR A 93 6.31 -1.18 6.77
N SER A 94 5.53 -1.43 5.71
CA SER A 94 5.59 -2.72 4.98
C SER A 94 6.90 -2.90 4.21
N MET A 95 7.59 -1.80 3.88
CA MET A 95 8.93 -1.82 3.27
C MET A 95 10.06 -1.97 4.29
N GLY A 96 9.74 -2.07 5.59
CA GLY A 96 10.71 -2.24 6.67
C GLY A 96 11.13 -0.96 7.37
N LEU A 97 10.31 0.11 7.32
CA LEU A 97 10.63 1.39 7.96
C LEU A 97 10.91 1.25 9.47
N ASP A 98 10.16 0.41 10.18
CA ASP A 98 10.39 0.15 11.61
C ASP A 98 11.65 -0.68 11.91
N ILE A 99 12.29 -1.26 10.88
CA ILE A 99 13.49 -2.09 11.01
C ILE A 99 14.74 -1.26 10.78
N ASP A 100 14.80 -0.60 9.62
CA ASP A 100 15.97 0.15 9.16
C ASP A 100 15.54 1.09 8.01
N HIS A 101 15.78 2.40 8.20
CA HIS A 101 15.32 3.41 7.26
C HIS A 101 16.01 3.29 5.89
N ASP A 102 17.31 3.01 5.85
CA ASP A 102 18.03 2.90 4.57
C ASP A 102 17.59 1.67 3.78
N PHE A 103 17.36 0.55 4.48
CA PHE A 103 16.77 -0.65 3.91
C PHE A 103 15.36 -0.40 3.36
N ALA A 104 14.50 0.31 4.10
CA ALA A 104 13.17 0.68 3.62
C ALA A 104 13.23 1.59 2.39
N TYR A 105 14.16 2.55 2.38
CA TYR A 105 14.38 3.43 1.24
C TYR A 105 14.86 2.66 0.01
N GLU A 106 15.75 1.68 0.17
CA GLU A 106 16.24 0.82 -0.91
C GLU A 106 15.10 -0.04 -1.51
N ASN A 107 14.28 -0.67 -0.65
CA ASN A 107 13.11 -1.44 -1.06
C ASN A 107 12.12 -0.57 -1.85
N LEU A 108 11.74 0.58 -1.30
CA LEU A 108 10.85 1.55 -1.94
C LEU A 108 11.40 2.00 -3.31
N THR A 109 12.68 2.37 -3.36
CA THR A 109 13.33 2.86 -4.58
C THR A 109 13.34 1.77 -5.67
N THR A 110 13.52 0.50 -5.28
CA THR A 110 13.47 -0.63 -6.22
C THR A 110 12.08 -0.76 -6.85
N VAL A 111 11.01 -0.62 -6.07
CA VAL A 111 9.63 -0.63 -6.58
C VAL A 111 9.37 0.56 -7.50
N ILE A 112 9.75 1.77 -7.08
CA ILE A 112 9.49 2.99 -7.84
C ILE A 112 10.23 3.02 -9.18
N ARG A 113 11.51 2.58 -9.21
CA ARG A 113 12.28 2.48 -10.45
C ARG A 113 11.64 1.50 -11.42
N ARG A 114 11.20 0.33 -10.93
CA ARG A 114 10.46 -0.63 -11.76
C ARG A 114 9.15 -0.03 -12.29
N ALA A 115 8.42 0.70 -11.46
CA ALA A 115 7.21 1.39 -11.88
C ALA A 115 7.50 2.44 -12.96
N LYS A 116 8.62 3.19 -12.84
CA LYS A 116 9.05 4.18 -13.83
C LYS A 116 9.33 3.56 -15.20
N GLU A 117 10.01 2.42 -15.24
CA GLU A 117 10.27 1.67 -16.49
C GLU A 117 8.98 1.29 -17.23
N LEU A 118 7.90 1.06 -16.48
CA LEU A 118 6.63 0.56 -17.01
C LEU A 118 5.56 1.65 -17.15
N GLY A 119 5.88 2.90 -16.82
CA GLY A 119 4.95 4.03 -16.85
C GLY A 119 3.86 3.97 -15.76
N VAL A 120 4.14 3.29 -14.65
CA VAL A 120 3.22 3.15 -13.51
C VAL A 120 3.57 4.17 -12.41
N PHE A 121 2.54 4.79 -11.85
CA PHE A 121 2.68 5.71 -10.72
C PHE A 121 2.71 4.97 -9.37
N VAL A 122 3.44 5.50 -8.40
CA VAL A 122 3.48 4.99 -7.03
C VAL A 122 3.08 6.07 -6.03
N ARG A 123 2.13 5.77 -5.14
CA ARG A 123 1.73 6.62 -4.01
C ARG A 123 2.34 6.07 -2.73
N MET A 124 3.09 6.91 -2.02
CA MET A 124 3.48 6.67 -0.64
C MET A 124 2.32 7.10 0.26
N ASP A 125 1.68 6.12 0.89
CA ASP A 125 0.63 6.38 1.88
C ASP A 125 1.22 7.04 3.13
N MET A 126 0.49 8.00 3.68
CA MET A 126 0.85 8.62 4.95
C MET A 126 0.25 7.81 6.09
N GLU A 127 1.12 7.24 6.91
CA GLU A 127 0.76 6.44 8.08
C GLU A 127 0.50 7.34 9.30
N ASN A 128 0.61 6.81 10.52
CA ASN A 128 0.45 7.60 11.75
C ASN A 128 1.61 8.60 11.96
N THR A 129 1.36 9.59 12.82
CA THR A 129 2.22 10.76 13.07
C THR A 129 3.73 10.47 13.27
N PRO A 130 4.17 9.38 13.94
CA PRO A 130 5.59 9.07 14.06
C PRO A 130 6.32 8.88 12.72
N TYR A 131 5.61 8.54 11.65
CA TYR A 131 6.17 8.28 10.33
C TYR A 131 6.10 9.47 9.37
N THR A 132 5.46 10.58 9.77
CA THR A 132 5.21 11.71 8.86
C THR A 132 6.50 12.34 8.35
N ASP A 133 7.43 12.69 9.24
CA ASP A 133 8.68 13.36 8.87
C ASP A 133 9.53 12.48 7.93
N ILE A 134 9.73 11.22 8.29
CA ILE A 134 10.54 10.30 7.49
C ILE A 134 9.91 9.99 6.13
N THR A 135 8.58 9.92 6.05
CA THR A 135 7.86 9.74 4.77
C THR A 135 8.06 10.94 3.85
N LEU A 136 7.95 12.17 4.38
CA LEU A 136 8.17 13.39 3.61
C LEU A 136 9.64 13.54 3.19
N ASP A 137 10.59 13.15 4.06
CA ASP A 137 12.02 13.17 3.73
C ASP A 137 12.37 12.17 2.63
N PHE A 138 11.81 10.95 2.66
CA PHE A 138 11.96 9.99 1.57
C PHE A 138 11.42 10.57 0.26
N TYR A 139 10.22 11.17 0.30
CA TYR A 139 9.64 11.81 -0.88
C TYR A 139 10.56 12.90 -1.44
N ARG A 140 11.03 13.82 -0.61
CA ARG A 140 11.94 14.91 -1.03
C ARG A 140 13.23 14.37 -1.63
N ARG A 141 13.83 13.33 -1.02
CA ARG A 141 15.04 12.67 -1.52
C ARG A 141 14.81 12.03 -2.89
N LEU A 142 13.71 11.30 -3.07
CA LEU A 142 13.34 10.71 -4.37
C LEU A 142 13.16 11.80 -5.44
N ARG A 143 12.48 12.90 -5.11
CA ARG A 143 12.30 14.03 -6.03
C ARG A 143 13.63 14.71 -6.39
N ALA A 144 14.53 14.87 -5.42
CA ALA A 144 15.87 15.41 -5.66
C ALA A 144 16.72 14.50 -6.57
N ASP A 145 16.53 13.18 -6.49
CA ASP A 145 17.15 12.17 -7.36
C ASP A 145 16.52 12.10 -8.77
N GLY A 146 15.59 13.02 -9.11
CA GLY A 146 14.96 13.10 -10.44
C GLY A 146 13.84 12.09 -10.68
N ILE A 147 13.29 11.50 -9.62
CA ILE A 147 12.11 10.62 -9.69
C ILE A 147 10.84 11.47 -9.69
N ASP A 148 9.95 11.19 -10.63
CA ASP A 148 8.74 11.97 -10.93
C ASP A 148 7.45 11.13 -10.98
N ASN A 149 7.56 9.80 -11.03
CA ASN A 149 6.43 8.86 -10.97
C ASN A 149 6.00 8.50 -9.53
N VAL A 150 6.26 9.39 -8.56
CA VAL A 150 5.96 9.19 -7.14
C VAL A 150 5.18 10.37 -6.56
N GLY A 151 4.24 10.08 -5.67
CA GLY A 151 3.55 11.07 -4.85
C GLY A 151 3.46 10.66 -3.39
N VAL A 152 3.15 11.63 -2.53
CA VAL A 152 2.92 11.44 -1.09
C VAL A 152 1.48 11.82 -0.73
N VAL A 153 1.02 11.42 0.46
CA VAL A 153 -0.27 11.79 1.06
C VAL A 153 -0.05 12.81 2.18
N LEU A 154 -0.98 13.75 2.34
CA LEU A 154 -1.05 14.66 3.48
C LEU A 154 -2.41 14.51 4.18
N GLN A 155 -2.43 14.64 5.50
CA GLN A 155 -3.61 14.33 6.32
C GLN A 155 -4.22 15.61 6.90
N ALA A 156 -5.34 16.08 6.33
CA ALA A 156 -5.97 17.36 6.68
C ALA A 156 -6.35 17.54 8.17
N TYR A 157 -6.41 16.45 8.95
CA TYR A 157 -6.69 16.50 10.39
C TYR A 157 -5.50 16.93 11.27
N LEU A 158 -4.26 16.98 10.75
CA LEU A 158 -3.09 17.39 11.52
C LEU A 158 -2.83 18.88 11.39
N ARG A 159 -2.56 19.54 12.52
CA ARG A 159 -2.19 20.97 12.56
C ARG A 159 -0.92 21.30 11.77
N ARG A 160 0.00 20.33 11.64
CA ARG A 160 1.27 20.48 10.93
C ARG A 160 1.12 20.49 9.40
N THR A 161 0.01 19.98 8.86
CA THR A 161 -0.14 19.71 7.42
C THR A 161 -0.11 20.93 6.51
N GLU A 162 -0.52 22.11 6.99
CA GLU A 162 -0.39 23.34 6.20
C GLU A 162 1.08 23.73 5.98
N SER A 163 1.95 23.40 6.95
CA SER A 163 3.38 23.72 6.91
C SER A 163 4.25 22.62 6.28
N ASP A 164 3.72 21.40 6.17
CA ASP A 164 4.43 20.22 5.62
C ASP A 164 4.53 20.28 4.08
#